data_AF-A0A7D5QL84-F1
#
_entry.id   AF-A0A7D5QL84-F1
#
_cell.length_a   1.000
_cell.length_b   1.000
_cell.length_c   1.000
_cell.angle_alpha   90.00
_cell.angle_beta   90.00
_cell.angle_gamma   90.00
#
_symmetry.space_group_name_H-M   'P 1'
#
loop_
_entity.id
_entity.type
_entity.pdbx_description
1 polymer ?
#
loop_
_entity_poly.entity_id
_entity_poly.type
_entity_poly.pdbx_seq_one_letter_code
_entity_poly.pdbx_strand_id
1 'polypeptide(L)'
;MSSRDTPVRDDRWAGDGREADKWALVETARNHPEGLPFSRWLALTFGEPDGADHELGRGVLADAGDLLHSEEPTGRVLVGTPDGEEIRETAPDLCWVYPRSALYLTANKHSPKHADRTEVGEPRGDEPKANARAALGRRRVVETDAERGHLLGTLATYRETTEDRYLRFDRVRGSGPEHVLAPYATRFNAPERVGAARSRYEEAWDVAGERYDSAVVLTPTTCPWWFESLAEAASSLSADVNRLKSWLASPSRLGDRPESVVVYEWADRALPHPHIILFGVNWAVSESELSHYWSARRDRGVVVDACRLRSRGPGAPWRWASSDERPEDARGRGPRAYFGKMLTAADEFARASPSEVRAASRALRRSGARGAVGSPEPGVGDGAGAGVEGAHGADRDADGALARGRRWWKLALYWATGMKWFTRSPSLAREDESAEDELPHVPCYEFVGVAKLGEMPGYVLRDAVVIPRRRGAPGSSKPPPGGGGS
;
A
#
# COMPACT_ATOMS: atom_id res chain seq x y z
N MET A 1 -31.56 -7.43 -28.18
CA MET A 1 -31.27 -6.08 -27.68
C MET A 1 -31.09 -6.19 -26.17
N SER A 2 -29.84 -6.17 -25.70
CA SER A 2 -29.49 -6.44 -24.31
C SER A 2 -29.69 -5.20 -23.45
N SER A 3 -30.37 -5.37 -22.31
CA SER A 3 -30.59 -4.35 -21.28
C SER A 3 -29.26 -3.88 -20.71
N ARG A 4 -28.87 -2.63 -20.98
CA ARG A 4 -27.77 -1.96 -20.27
C ARG A 4 -28.21 -1.76 -18.82
N ASP A 5 -27.46 -2.33 -17.87
CA ASP A 5 -27.63 -2.13 -16.42
C ASP A 5 -27.45 -0.62 -16.15
N THR A 6 -28.55 0.11 -15.88
CA THR A 6 -28.50 1.52 -15.50
C THR A 6 -27.77 1.66 -14.17
N PRO A 7 -26.71 2.47 -14.07
CA PRO A 7 -26.01 2.68 -12.80
C PRO A 7 -26.96 3.25 -11.74
N VAL A 8 -26.72 2.89 -10.47
CA VAL A 8 -27.40 3.51 -9.32
C VAL A 8 -27.09 5.00 -9.37
N ARG A 9 -28.10 5.82 -9.67
CA ARG A 9 -27.95 7.28 -9.66
C ARG A 9 -27.64 7.72 -8.22
N ASP A 10 -26.59 8.51 -8.06
CA ASP A 10 -26.32 9.27 -6.85
C ASP A 10 -27.33 10.44 -6.79
N ASP A 11 -28.04 10.61 -5.67
CA ASP A 11 -29.15 11.55 -5.56
C ASP A 11 -28.70 13.02 -5.38
N ARG A 12 -27.39 13.33 -5.46
CA ARG A 12 -26.87 14.70 -5.22
C ARG A 12 -27.43 15.79 -6.12
N TRP A 13 -27.97 15.43 -7.28
CA TRP A 13 -28.62 16.36 -8.21
C TRP A 13 -30.09 16.06 -8.43
N ALA A 14 -30.68 15.17 -7.61
CA ALA A 14 -32.08 14.81 -7.73
C ALA A 14 -32.98 16.05 -7.59
N GLY A 15 -33.80 16.30 -8.61
CA GLY A 15 -34.71 17.45 -8.64
C GLY A 15 -34.08 18.77 -9.13
N ASP A 16 -32.82 18.76 -9.55
CA ASP A 16 -32.21 19.88 -10.27
C ASP A 16 -32.76 19.97 -11.71
N GLY A 17 -33.06 21.19 -12.17
CA GLY A 17 -33.61 21.41 -13.52
C GLY A 17 -32.71 20.92 -14.67
N ARG A 18 -31.43 20.70 -14.41
CA ARG A 18 -30.44 20.14 -15.35
C ARG A 18 -29.81 18.83 -14.84
N GLU A 19 -30.50 18.05 -14.00
CA GLU A 19 -30.00 16.76 -13.48
C GLU A 19 -29.45 15.84 -14.59
N ALA A 20 -30.19 15.68 -15.69
CA ALA A 20 -29.81 14.80 -16.79
C ALA A 20 -28.49 15.24 -17.45
N ASP A 21 -28.28 16.54 -17.59
CA ASP A 21 -27.10 17.12 -18.23
C ASP A 21 -25.86 16.97 -17.34
N LYS A 22 -26.01 17.17 -16.02
CA LYS A 22 -24.94 16.93 -15.05
C LYS A 22 -24.48 15.47 -15.08
N TRP A 23 -25.42 14.52 -15.19
CA TRP A 23 -25.07 13.11 -15.34
C TRP A 23 -24.45 12.77 -16.70
N ALA A 24 -24.90 13.40 -17.78
CA ALA A 24 -24.30 13.22 -19.11
C ALA A 24 -22.84 13.69 -19.13
N LEU A 25 -22.53 14.77 -18.42
CA LEU A 25 -21.16 15.25 -18.21
C LEU A 25 -20.30 14.21 -17.47
N VAL A 26 -20.77 13.69 -16.32
CA VAL A 26 -20.02 12.65 -15.57
C VAL A 26 -19.81 11.40 -16.42
N GLU A 27 -20.83 10.95 -17.15
CA GLU A 27 -20.75 9.75 -17.99
C GLU A 27 -19.81 9.97 -19.19
N THR A 28 -19.77 11.18 -19.76
CA THR A 28 -18.80 11.54 -20.81
C THR A 28 -17.38 11.44 -20.26
N ALA A 29 -17.08 12.02 -19.10
CA ALA A 29 -15.76 11.91 -18.49
C ALA A 29 -15.39 10.45 -18.16
N ARG A 30 -16.35 9.64 -17.70
CA ARG A 30 -16.16 8.23 -17.40
C ARG A 30 -15.75 7.41 -18.63
N ASN A 31 -16.35 7.70 -19.79
CA ASN A 31 -16.05 7.01 -21.04
C ASN A 31 -14.69 7.44 -21.66
N HIS A 32 -14.01 8.42 -21.05
CA HIS A 32 -12.70 8.93 -21.44
C HIS A 32 -11.71 8.86 -20.27
N PRO A 33 -11.26 7.64 -19.89
CA PRO A 33 -10.40 7.41 -18.73
C PRO A 33 -9.04 8.12 -18.79
N GLU A 34 -8.58 8.45 -20.01
CA GLU A 34 -7.37 9.23 -20.31
C GLU A 34 -7.49 10.73 -20.00
N GLY A 35 -8.70 11.20 -19.67
CA GLY A 35 -9.01 12.61 -19.47
C GLY A 35 -9.28 13.36 -20.77
N LEU A 36 -10.01 14.48 -20.65
CA LEU A 36 -10.35 15.34 -21.79
C LEU A 36 -10.07 16.80 -21.45
N PRO A 37 -9.65 17.62 -22.42
CA PRO A 37 -9.76 19.07 -22.29
C PRO A 37 -11.22 19.46 -21.96
N PHE A 38 -11.43 20.40 -21.04
CA PHE A 38 -12.74 20.82 -20.55
C PHE A 38 -13.69 21.23 -21.68
N SER A 39 -13.18 21.96 -22.68
CA SER A 39 -13.94 22.35 -23.87
C SER A 39 -14.39 21.15 -24.69
N ARG A 40 -13.52 20.14 -24.86
CA ARG A 40 -13.86 18.90 -25.57
C ARG A 40 -14.81 18.02 -24.77
N TRP A 41 -14.66 17.99 -23.45
CA TRP A 41 -15.60 17.32 -22.56
C TRP A 41 -17.01 17.87 -22.72
N LEU A 42 -17.17 19.20 -22.71
CA LEU A 42 -18.45 19.86 -22.97
C LEU A 42 -18.96 19.61 -24.39
N ALA A 43 -18.09 19.71 -25.39
CA ALA A 43 -18.49 19.51 -26.79
C ALA A 43 -18.96 18.09 -27.09
N LEU A 44 -18.35 17.08 -26.46
CA LEU A 44 -18.81 15.69 -26.58
C LEU A 44 -20.15 15.45 -25.88
N THR A 45 -20.45 16.20 -24.82
CA THR A 45 -21.74 16.08 -24.11
C THR A 45 -22.86 16.86 -24.78
N PHE A 46 -22.61 18.08 -25.26
CA PHE A 46 -23.63 19.04 -25.72
C PHE A 46 -23.52 19.44 -27.20
N GLY A 47 -22.44 19.07 -27.89
CA GLY A 47 -22.15 19.50 -29.26
C GLY A 47 -21.36 20.82 -29.29
N GLU A 48 -22.04 21.93 -29.56
CA GLU A 48 -21.46 23.28 -29.53
C GLU A 48 -21.90 23.98 -28.23
N PRO A 49 -21.10 23.92 -27.14
CA PRO A 49 -21.55 24.36 -25.82
C PRO A 49 -21.63 25.89 -25.74
N ASP A 50 -22.74 26.40 -25.21
CA ASP A 50 -22.92 27.83 -24.95
C ASP A 50 -22.38 28.27 -23.58
N GLY A 51 -22.61 29.53 -23.20
CA GLY A 51 -22.15 30.05 -21.92
C GLY A 51 -22.77 29.35 -20.70
N ALA A 52 -24.04 28.95 -20.79
CA ALA A 52 -24.74 28.27 -19.71
C ALA A 52 -24.21 26.83 -19.54
N ASP A 53 -23.85 26.15 -20.61
CA ASP A 53 -23.21 24.83 -20.57
C ASP A 53 -21.80 24.88 -19.96
N HIS A 54 -21.03 25.92 -20.24
CA HIS A 54 -19.72 26.14 -19.61
C HIS A 54 -19.82 26.38 -18.10
N GLU A 55 -20.81 27.16 -17.66
CA GLU A 55 -21.07 27.38 -16.23
C GLU A 55 -21.54 26.10 -15.54
N LEU A 56 -22.41 25.33 -16.20
CA LEU A 56 -22.84 24.02 -15.70
C LEU A 56 -21.65 23.07 -15.52
N GLY A 57 -20.79 22.94 -16.54
CA GLY A 57 -19.61 22.08 -16.49
C GLY A 57 -18.66 22.42 -15.33
N ARG A 58 -18.43 23.72 -15.09
CA ARG A 58 -17.62 24.19 -13.96
C ARG A 58 -18.28 23.87 -12.62
N GLY A 59 -19.58 24.08 -12.51
CA GLY A 59 -20.36 23.68 -11.33
C GLY A 59 -20.25 22.18 -11.05
N VAL A 60 -20.38 21.35 -12.08
CA VAL A 60 -20.22 19.88 -11.95
C VAL A 60 -18.83 19.49 -11.49
N LEU A 61 -17.76 20.12 -12.00
CA LEU A 61 -16.40 19.85 -11.51
C LEU A 61 -16.21 20.20 -10.03
N ALA A 62 -16.81 21.30 -9.58
CA ALA A 62 -16.76 21.71 -8.18
C ALA A 62 -17.58 20.77 -7.28
N ASP A 63 -18.80 20.43 -7.70
CA ASP A 63 -19.76 19.65 -6.90
C ASP A 63 -19.47 18.14 -6.91
N ALA A 64 -18.85 17.63 -7.98
CA ALA A 64 -18.50 16.22 -8.15
C ALA A 64 -17.00 15.97 -7.95
N GLY A 65 -16.32 16.75 -7.11
CA GLY A 65 -14.88 16.65 -6.88
C GLY A 65 -14.40 15.31 -6.29
N ASP A 66 -15.30 14.45 -5.82
CA ASP A 66 -15.05 13.06 -5.44
C ASP A 66 -15.12 12.07 -6.62
N LEU A 67 -15.86 12.42 -7.67
CA LEU A 67 -16.03 11.65 -8.91
C LEU A 67 -15.08 12.12 -10.02
N LEU A 68 -14.84 13.41 -10.12
CA LEU A 68 -14.01 14.05 -11.13
C LEU A 68 -12.87 14.81 -10.46
N HIS A 69 -11.75 14.94 -11.16
CA HIS A 69 -10.74 15.93 -10.83
C HIS A 69 -10.34 16.67 -12.08
N SER A 70 -9.87 17.90 -11.87
CA SER A 70 -9.36 18.70 -12.94
C SER A 70 -7.91 19.07 -12.68
N GLU A 71 -7.08 19.03 -13.72
CA GLU A 71 -5.70 19.48 -13.66
C GLU A 71 -5.51 20.63 -14.64
N GLU A 72 -4.91 21.71 -14.15
CA GLU A 72 -4.40 22.76 -15.03
C GLU A 72 -3.00 22.32 -15.48
N PRO A 73 -2.77 22.09 -16.78
CA PRO A 73 -1.43 21.85 -17.29
C PRO A 73 -0.55 23.02 -16.92
N THR A 74 0.67 22.74 -16.48
CA THR A 74 1.70 23.78 -16.31
C THR A 74 2.61 23.76 -17.53
N GLY A 75 2.58 24.81 -18.35
CA GLY A 75 3.48 24.95 -19.52
C GLY A 75 2.78 25.15 -20.87
N ARG A 76 3.43 24.69 -21.95
CA ARG A 76 2.89 24.74 -23.32
C ARG A 76 2.22 23.42 -23.66
N VAL A 77 0.97 23.46 -24.14
CA VAL A 77 0.16 22.27 -24.43
C VAL A 77 -0.06 22.15 -25.93
N LEU A 78 0.15 20.95 -26.48
CA LEU A 78 -0.27 20.57 -27.82
C LEU A 78 -1.79 20.33 -27.82
N VAL A 79 -2.51 21.17 -28.55
CA VAL A 79 -3.96 21.04 -28.74
C VAL A 79 -4.19 20.52 -30.14
N GLY A 80 -4.80 19.33 -30.25
CA GLY A 80 -5.29 18.81 -31.52
C GLY A 80 -6.53 19.58 -31.97
N THR A 81 -6.45 20.25 -33.10
CA THR A 81 -7.57 20.88 -33.80
C THR A 81 -7.98 20.01 -35.01
N PRO A 82 -9.20 20.17 -35.56
CA PRO A 82 -9.61 19.44 -36.77
C PRO A 82 -8.65 19.60 -37.96
N ASP A 83 -7.88 20.69 -38.00
CA ASP A 83 -6.98 21.05 -39.09
C ASP A 83 -5.48 20.79 -38.77
N GLY A 84 -5.14 20.21 -37.61
CA GLY A 84 -3.77 19.90 -37.21
C GLY A 84 -3.46 20.17 -35.74
N GLU A 85 -2.21 20.01 -35.33
CA GLU A 85 -1.75 20.25 -33.96
C GLU A 85 -1.23 21.68 -33.78
N GLU A 86 -1.69 22.38 -32.73
CA GLU A 86 -1.24 23.72 -32.37
C GLU A 86 -0.65 23.73 -30.94
N ILE A 87 0.49 24.39 -30.74
CA ILE A 87 1.07 24.58 -29.40
C ILE A 87 0.50 25.87 -28.81
N ARG A 88 -0.24 25.77 -27.69
CA ARG A 88 -0.77 26.94 -26.96
C ARG A 88 -0.10 27.09 -25.59
N GLU A 89 0.15 28.34 -25.19
CA GLU A 89 0.48 28.67 -23.80
C GLU A 89 -0.79 28.59 -22.95
N THR A 90 -0.66 28.12 -21.71
CA THR A 90 -1.78 27.85 -20.79
C THR A 90 -2.63 29.08 -20.54
N ALA A 91 -3.77 29.14 -21.21
CA ALA A 91 -4.90 29.98 -20.88
C ALA A 91 -5.81 29.25 -19.87
N PRO A 92 -6.63 29.97 -19.08
CA PRO A 92 -7.47 29.40 -18.00
C PRO A 92 -8.58 28.45 -18.49
N ASP A 93 -8.76 28.28 -19.79
CA ASP A 93 -9.67 27.34 -20.45
C ASP A 93 -9.02 25.99 -20.78
N LEU A 94 -7.70 25.84 -20.62
CA LEU A 94 -6.95 24.59 -20.85
C LEU A 94 -6.98 23.66 -19.63
N CYS A 95 -8.13 23.52 -18.98
CA CYS A 95 -8.28 22.59 -17.86
C CYS A 95 -8.55 21.17 -18.39
N TRP A 96 -7.84 20.15 -17.89
CA TRP A 96 -8.13 18.75 -18.22
C TRP A 96 -9.03 18.13 -17.16
N VAL A 97 -10.06 17.42 -17.58
CA VAL A 97 -11.03 16.72 -16.72
C VAL A 97 -10.74 15.24 -16.76
N TYR A 98 -10.52 14.65 -15.59
CA TYR A 98 -10.23 13.24 -15.43
C TYR A 98 -11.25 12.59 -14.48
N PRO A 99 -11.75 11.39 -14.80
CA PRO A 99 -12.49 10.61 -13.83
C PRO A 99 -11.57 10.22 -12.66
N ARG A 100 -12.03 10.42 -11.41
CA ARG A 100 -11.37 9.86 -10.23
C ARG A 100 -11.63 8.36 -10.16
N SER A 101 -10.80 7.68 -9.40
CA SER A 101 -10.83 6.22 -9.26
C SER A 101 -12.14 5.61 -8.75
N ALA A 102 -13.03 6.44 -8.19
CA ALA A 102 -14.41 6.05 -7.88
C ALA A 102 -15.28 5.77 -9.13
N LEU A 103 -14.99 6.41 -10.27
CA LEU A 103 -15.72 6.24 -11.54
C LEU A 103 -15.24 5.05 -12.39
N TYR A 104 -14.02 4.55 -12.17
CA TYR A 104 -13.55 3.29 -12.77
C TYR A 104 -14.22 2.04 -12.17
N LEU A 105 -15.08 2.22 -11.16
CA LEU A 105 -15.87 1.15 -10.57
C LEU A 105 -17.17 0.93 -11.36
N THR A 106 -17.05 0.50 -12.62
CA THR A 106 -18.12 -0.29 -13.23
C THR A 106 -17.90 -1.75 -12.87
N ALA A 107 -18.82 -2.27 -12.07
CA ALA A 107 -19.12 -3.69 -11.90
C ALA A 107 -18.05 -4.58 -11.22
N ASN A 108 -17.64 -4.23 -10.00
CA ASN A 108 -17.51 -5.25 -8.96
C ASN A 108 -18.68 -5.10 -7.98
N LYS A 109 -19.82 -5.67 -8.37
CA LYS A 109 -20.80 -6.17 -7.41
C LYS A 109 -20.07 -7.20 -6.54
N HIS A 110 -19.49 -6.76 -5.42
CA HIS A 110 -19.49 -7.60 -4.23
C HIS A 110 -20.93 -7.64 -3.69
N SER A 111 -21.75 -8.46 -4.32
CA SER A 111 -22.95 -9.05 -3.73
C SER A 111 -23.54 -10.05 -4.72
N PRO A 112 -23.68 -11.33 -4.35
CA PRO A 112 -24.69 -12.17 -4.98
C PRO A 112 -26.05 -11.50 -4.72
N LYS A 113 -26.74 -11.04 -5.78
CA LYS A 113 -28.14 -10.63 -5.67
C LYS A 113 -29.00 -11.89 -5.65
N HIS A 114 -29.60 -12.20 -4.50
CA HIS A 114 -30.88 -12.90 -4.30
C HIS A 114 -31.22 -12.74 -2.80
N ALA A 115 -32.44 -12.54 -2.32
CA ALA A 115 -33.71 -12.09 -2.84
C ALA A 115 -34.43 -11.44 -1.63
N ASP A 116 -35.40 -10.59 -1.91
CA ASP A 116 -36.46 -10.08 -1.03
C ASP A 116 -36.59 -10.72 0.38
N ARG A 117 -36.32 -9.93 1.43
CA ARG A 117 -37.17 -9.85 2.64
C ARG A 117 -36.62 -8.83 3.63
N THR A 118 -37.50 -7.92 4.01
CA THR A 118 -37.50 -7.11 5.23
C THR A 118 -37.00 -7.90 6.44
N GLU A 119 -35.95 -7.40 7.11
CA GLU A 119 -35.82 -7.43 8.58
C GLU A 119 -34.56 -6.66 9.01
N VAL A 120 -34.72 -5.94 10.12
CA VAL A 120 -33.71 -5.14 10.81
C VAL A 120 -32.57 -6.06 11.27
N GLY A 121 -31.33 -5.83 10.80
CA GLY A 121 -30.17 -6.66 11.13
C GLY A 121 -28.83 -5.95 10.97
N GLU A 122 -27.94 -6.22 11.92
CA GLU A 122 -26.57 -5.73 12.17
C GLU A 122 -25.63 -5.52 10.95
N PRO A 123 -24.55 -4.70 11.09
CA PRO A 123 -23.62 -4.40 10.01
C PRO A 123 -22.92 -5.66 9.47
N ARG A 124 -23.16 -5.99 8.20
CA ARG A 124 -22.52 -7.10 7.47
C ARG A 124 -21.00 -6.91 7.35
N GLY A 125 -20.25 -7.91 7.81
CA GLY A 125 -18.79 -7.91 7.93
C GLY A 125 -18.01 -8.33 6.67
N ASP A 126 -18.35 -7.82 5.49
CA ASP A 126 -17.95 -8.47 4.22
C ASP A 126 -16.62 -7.98 3.58
N GLU A 127 -15.84 -7.09 4.20
CA GLU A 127 -14.48 -6.82 3.72
C GLU A 127 -13.45 -6.79 4.87
N PRO A 128 -12.53 -7.77 4.95
CA PRO A 128 -11.52 -7.84 6.02
C PRO A 128 -10.73 -6.54 6.20
N LYS A 129 -10.48 -5.82 5.10
CA LYS A 129 -9.73 -4.55 5.11
C LYS A 129 -10.55 -3.43 5.74
N ALA A 130 -11.85 -3.35 5.45
CA ALA A 130 -12.76 -2.39 6.08
C ALA A 130 -12.84 -2.64 7.59
N ASN A 131 -12.92 -3.90 8.02
CA ASN A 131 -12.92 -4.26 9.45
C ASN A 131 -11.62 -3.81 10.15
N ALA A 132 -10.46 -4.04 9.52
CA ALA A 132 -9.18 -3.58 10.05
C ALA A 132 -9.10 -2.05 10.12
N ARG A 133 -9.56 -1.35 9.07
CA ARG A 133 -9.62 0.13 9.05
C ARG A 133 -10.54 0.66 10.14
N ALA A 134 -11.73 0.10 10.32
CA ALA A 134 -12.66 0.48 11.37
C ALA A 134 -12.08 0.21 12.77
N ALA A 135 -11.29 -0.87 12.94
CA ALA A 135 -10.58 -1.13 14.18
C ALA A 135 -9.52 -0.05 14.48
N LEU A 136 -8.77 0.40 13.46
CA LEU A 136 -7.77 1.46 13.60
C LEU A 136 -8.38 2.86 13.74
N GLY A 137 -9.53 3.11 13.11
CA GLY A 137 -10.26 4.38 13.19
C GLY A 137 -10.85 4.68 14.57
N ARG A 138 -10.94 3.68 15.45
CA ARG A 138 -11.47 3.82 16.82
C ARG A 138 -10.40 3.81 17.90
N ARG A 139 -9.11 3.78 17.52
CA ARG A 139 -7.99 3.62 18.46
C ARG A 139 -6.91 4.63 18.18
N ARG A 140 -6.25 5.09 19.25
CA ARG A 140 -5.03 5.92 19.17
C ARG A 140 -3.75 5.12 19.36
N VAL A 141 -3.85 3.92 19.94
CA VAL A 141 -2.74 2.98 20.18
C VAL A 141 -3.23 1.53 20.09
N VAL A 142 -2.30 0.58 19.94
CA VAL A 142 -2.54 -0.86 20.11
C VAL A 142 -1.64 -1.36 21.25
N GLU A 143 -2.23 -1.81 22.34
CA GLU A 143 -1.47 -2.09 23.57
C GLU A 143 -1.29 -3.58 23.83
N THR A 144 -2.29 -4.39 23.45
CA THR A 144 -2.33 -5.80 23.84
C THR A 144 -2.00 -6.75 22.68
N ASP A 145 -1.40 -7.90 22.99
CA ASP A 145 -1.22 -8.99 22.02
C ASP A 145 -2.58 -9.49 21.48
N ALA A 146 -3.67 -9.39 22.27
CA ALA A 146 -5.02 -9.70 21.82
C ALA A 146 -5.47 -8.82 20.65
N GLU A 147 -5.28 -7.50 20.75
CA GLU A 147 -5.60 -6.55 19.68
C GLU A 147 -4.70 -6.74 18.46
N ARG A 148 -3.38 -6.90 18.67
CA ARG A 148 -2.42 -7.22 17.60
C ARG A 148 -2.83 -8.48 16.85
N GLY A 149 -3.25 -9.51 17.59
CA GLY A 149 -3.70 -10.78 17.06
C GLY A 149 -5.02 -10.68 16.29
N HIS A 150 -5.93 -9.79 16.71
CA HIS A 150 -7.14 -9.47 15.97
C HIS A 150 -6.82 -8.81 14.62
N LEU A 151 -5.96 -7.79 14.60
CA LEU A 151 -5.52 -7.12 13.37
C LEU A 151 -4.83 -8.11 12.42
N LEU A 152 -3.88 -8.91 12.93
CA LEU A 152 -3.25 -9.97 12.12
C LEU A 152 -4.28 -11.00 11.62
N GLY A 153 -5.31 -11.27 12.41
CA GLY A 153 -6.41 -12.17 12.03
C GLY A 153 -7.21 -11.68 10.83
N THR A 154 -7.47 -10.37 10.74
CA THR A 154 -8.14 -9.77 9.57
C THR A 154 -7.28 -9.86 8.30
N LEU A 155 -5.97 -9.61 8.41
CA LEU A 155 -5.03 -9.82 7.31
C LEU A 155 -4.94 -11.31 6.92
N ALA A 156 -5.01 -12.23 7.89
CA ALA A 156 -5.06 -13.66 7.62
C ALA A 156 -6.30 -14.05 6.80
N THR A 157 -7.47 -13.46 7.10
CA THR A 157 -8.69 -13.69 6.31
C THR A 157 -8.49 -13.21 4.89
N TYR A 158 -7.91 -12.02 4.71
CA TYR A 158 -7.55 -11.52 3.40
C TYR A 158 -6.59 -12.45 2.65
N ARG A 159 -5.57 -13.01 3.32
CA ARG A 159 -4.65 -13.99 2.71
C ARG A 159 -5.42 -15.20 2.19
N GLU A 160 -6.29 -15.78 3.00
CA GLU A 160 -7.10 -16.94 2.61
C GLU A 160 -8.04 -16.66 1.43
N THR A 161 -8.66 -15.48 1.38
CA THR A 161 -9.60 -15.15 0.31
C THR A 161 -8.92 -14.77 -1.01
N THR A 162 -7.61 -14.53 -1.01
CA THR A 162 -6.86 -14.03 -2.19
C THR A 162 -5.76 -14.96 -2.68
N GLU A 163 -5.34 -15.97 -1.90
CA GLU A 163 -4.21 -16.85 -2.23
C GLU A 163 -4.43 -17.70 -3.50
N ASP A 164 -5.66 -18.15 -3.73
CA ASP A 164 -6.05 -19.06 -4.81
C ASP A 164 -6.76 -18.37 -5.98
N ARG A 165 -6.76 -17.04 -6.00
CA ARG A 165 -7.39 -16.23 -7.04
C ARG A 165 -6.43 -15.93 -8.20
N TYR A 166 -7.00 -15.81 -9.38
CA TYR A 166 -6.33 -15.42 -10.62
C TYR A 166 -7.02 -14.21 -11.24
N LEU A 167 -6.21 -13.28 -11.75
CA LEU A 167 -6.62 -12.24 -12.69
C LEU A 167 -6.83 -12.90 -14.05
N ARG A 168 -7.99 -12.67 -14.66
CA ARG A 168 -8.28 -13.06 -16.05
C ARG A 168 -8.02 -11.87 -16.97
N PHE A 169 -7.24 -12.14 -17.99
CA PHE A 169 -7.01 -11.22 -19.10
C PHE A 169 -7.46 -11.89 -20.39
N ASP A 170 -8.25 -11.19 -21.19
CA ASP A 170 -8.69 -11.66 -22.50
C ASP A 170 -7.98 -10.86 -23.58
N ARG A 171 -7.52 -11.55 -24.61
CA ARG A 171 -6.83 -10.90 -25.72
C ARG A 171 -7.84 -10.09 -26.53
N VAL A 172 -7.59 -8.79 -26.65
CA VAL A 172 -8.37 -7.88 -27.49
C VAL A 172 -7.69 -7.61 -28.83
N ARG A 173 -6.36 -7.77 -28.92
CA ARG A 173 -5.56 -7.51 -30.14
C ARG A 173 -4.27 -8.34 -30.15
N GLY A 174 -3.64 -8.44 -31.32
CA GLY A 174 -2.34 -9.09 -31.48
C GLY A 174 -2.38 -10.62 -31.52
N SER A 175 -1.20 -11.26 -31.45
CA SER A 175 -1.04 -12.72 -31.40
C SER A 175 -0.90 -13.21 -29.95
N GLY A 176 -1.01 -14.52 -29.72
CA GLY A 176 -0.90 -15.14 -28.39
C GLY A 176 -2.15 -15.91 -27.93
N PRO A 177 -2.22 -16.30 -26.65
CA PRO A 177 -3.38 -16.98 -26.07
C PRO A 177 -4.64 -16.11 -26.08
N GLU A 178 -5.81 -16.74 -26.16
CA GLU A 178 -7.09 -16.04 -26.03
C GLU A 178 -7.32 -15.55 -24.60
N HIS A 179 -6.96 -16.39 -23.62
CA HIS A 179 -7.05 -16.09 -22.21
C HIS A 179 -5.68 -16.23 -21.53
N VAL A 180 -5.37 -15.29 -20.64
CA VAL A 180 -4.22 -15.38 -19.74
C VAL A 180 -4.72 -15.30 -18.31
N LEU A 181 -4.39 -16.31 -17.52
CA LEU A 181 -4.69 -16.34 -16.08
C LEU A 181 -3.41 -16.08 -15.29
N ALA A 182 -3.33 -14.90 -14.68
CA ALA A 182 -2.20 -14.50 -13.84
C ALA A 182 -2.56 -14.65 -12.34
N PRO A 183 -1.70 -15.23 -11.48
CA PRO A 183 -1.97 -15.29 -10.06
C PRO A 183 -2.26 -13.90 -9.50
N TYR A 184 -3.26 -13.79 -8.61
CA TYR A 184 -3.57 -12.54 -7.94
C TYR A 184 -2.49 -12.21 -6.90
N ALA A 185 -1.40 -11.64 -7.40
CA ALA A 185 -0.20 -11.31 -6.66
C ALA A 185 -0.33 -9.93 -6.01
N THR A 186 0.04 -9.82 -4.75
CA THR A 186 -0.04 -8.64 -3.90
C THR A 186 1.23 -8.58 -3.08
N ARG A 187 1.61 -7.41 -2.55
CA ARG A 187 2.79 -7.29 -1.69
C ARG A 187 2.73 -8.10 -0.37
N PHE A 188 1.59 -8.77 -0.10
CA PHE A 188 1.36 -9.57 1.10
C PHE A 188 1.26 -11.07 0.82
N ASN A 189 1.17 -11.48 -0.45
CA ASN A 189 1.08 -12.90 -0.84
C ASN A 189 2.09 -13.31 -1.93
N ALA A 190 2.88 -12.37 -2.44
CA ALA A 190 3.79 -12.57 -3.56
C ALA A 190 5.22 -12.22 -3.13
N PRO A 191 6.05 -13.21 -2.75
CA PRO A 191 7.45 -12.99 -2.37
C PRO A 191 8.25 -12.24 -3.43
N GLU A 192 7.96 -12.43 -4.71
CA GLU A 192 8.55 -11.71 -5.84
C GLU A 192 8.25 -10.20 -5.81
N ARG A 193 7.03 -9.79 -5.38
CA ARG A 193 6.69 -8.36 -5.23
C ARG A 193 7.42 -7.76 -4.03
N VAL A 194 7.63 -8.54 -2.97
CA VAL A 194 8.48 -8.13 -1.84
C VAL A 194 9.93 -8.03 -2.27
N GLY A 195 10.42 -9.00 -3.04
CA GLY A 195 11.76 -9.04 -3.64
C GLY A 195 12.02 -7.80 -4.49
N ALA A 196 11.12 -7.44 -5.41
CA ALA A 196 11.23 -6.23 -6.20
C ALA A 196 11.19 -4.94 -5.35
N ALA A 197 10.41 -4.91 -4.27
CA ALA A 197 10.45 -3.80 -3.31
C ALA A 197 11.80 -3.73 -2.57
N ARG A 198 12.35 -4.88 -2.18
CA ARG A 198 13.67 -4.99 -1.58
C ARG A 198 14.76 -4.53 -2.54
N SER A 199 14.77 -4.99 -3.79
CA SER A 199 15.74 -4.56 -4.80
C SER A 199 15.73 -3.04 -4.98
N ARG A 200 14.55 -2.41 -5.08
CA ARG A 200 14.46 -0.93 -5.16
C ARG A 200 14.91 -0.22 -3.89
N TYR A 201 14.64 -0.79 -2.71
CA TYR A 201 15.14 -0.25 -1.46
C TYR A 201 16.67 -0.30 -1.44
N GLU A 202 17.22 -1.47 -1.74
CA GLU A 202 18.65 -1.79 -1.74
C GLU A 202 19.43 -0.98 -2.77
N GLU A 203 18.92 -0.87 -3.99
CA GLU A 203 19.46 -0.02 -5.04
C GLU A 203 19.59 1.43 -4.60
N ALA A 204 18.60 1.97 -3.88
CA ALA A 204 18.67 3.36 -3.43
C ALA A 204 19.84 3.59 -2.47
N TRP A 205 20.20 2.60 -1.65
CA TRP A 205 21.39 2.66 -0.79
C TRP A 205 22.68 2.51 -1.58
N ASP A 206 22.69 1.68 -2.62
CA ASP A 206 23.84 1.48 -3.50
C ASP A 206 24.16 2.76 -4.27
N VAL A 207 23.17 3.32 -4.97
CA VAL A 207 23.30 4.60 -5.70
C VAL A 207 23.71 5.73 -4.76
N ALA A 208 23.12 5.81 -3.57
CA ALA A 208 23.53 6.80 -2.58
C ALA A 208 24.98 6.59 -2.11
N GLY A 209 25.41 5.33 -1.91
CA GLY A 209 26.78 5.00 -1.50
C GLY A 209 27.83 5.19 -2.59
N GLU A 210 27.43 5.26 -3.86
CA GLU A 210 28.29 5.65 -4.98
C GLU A 210 28.53 7.17 -5.00
N ARG A 211 27.52 7.97 -4.59
CA ARG A 211 27.54 9.44 -4.72
C ARG A 211 27.93 10.20 -3.45
N TYR A 212 27.65 9.63 -2.28
CA TYR A 212 27.80 10.31 -1.00
C TYR A 212 28.54 9.45 0.01
N ASP A 213 29.30 10.11 0.89
CA ASP A 213 30.02 9.49 1.99
C ASP A 213 29.37 9.74 3.37
N SER A 214 28.35 10.60 3.39
CA SER A 214 27.72 11.13 4.58
C SER A 214 26.20 11.18 4.43
N ALA A 215 25.51 10.91 5.55
CA ALA A 215 24.07 11.06 5.63
C ALA A 215 23.63 11.35 7.07
N VAL A 216 22.42 11.86 7.21
CA VAL A 216 21.73 12.05 8.50
C VAL A 216 20.42 11.28 8.46
N VAL A 217 20.12 10.55 9.53
CA VAL A 217 18.81 9.95 9.76
C VAL A 217 18.04 10.83 10.74
N LEU A 218 16.86 11.28 10.35
CA LEU A 218 15.91 11.93 11.24
C LEU A 218 14.78 10.95 11.56
N THR A 219 14.49 10.76 12.84
CA THR A 219 13.41 9.90 13.33
C THR A 219 12.42 10.74 14.15
N PRO A 220 11.54 11.51 13.50
CA PRO A 220 10.52 12.26 14.22
C PRO A 220 9.40 11.32 14.68
N THR A 221 8.95 11.44 15.94
CA THR A 221 7.92 10.54 16.51
C THR A 221 6.50 11.04 16.27
N THR A 222 5.54 10.12 16.32
CA THR A 222 4.11 10.44 16.33
C THR A 222 3.57 10.23 17.74
N CYS A 223 3.02 11.27 18.35
CA CYS A 223 2.35 11.22 19.64
C CYS A 223 0.84 10.92 19.42
N PRO A 224 0.27 9.97 20.17
CA PRO A 224 -1.10 9.51 19.95
C PRO A 224 -2.18 10.56 20.22
N TRP A 225 -1.88 11.58 21.04
CA TRP A 225 -2.87 12.55 21.53
C TRP A 225 -3.28 13.59 20.50
N TRP A 226 -2.46 13.80 19.47
CA TRP A 226 -2.72 14.77 18.41
C TRP A 226 -3.59 14.24 17.27
N PHE A 227 -3.93 12.94 17.30
CA PHE A 227 -4.75 12.30 16.29
C PHE A 227 -5.99 11.71 16.95
N GLU A 228 -7.11 11.76 16.25
CA GLU A 228 -8.33 11.09 16.65
C GLU A 228 -8.16 9.58 16.55
N SER A 229 -7.37 9.12 15.58
CA SER A 229 -7.15 7.69 15.34
C SER A 229 -5.81 7.33 14.69
N LEU A 230 -5.44 6.03 14.77
CA LEU A 230 -4.29 5.46 14.08
C LEU A 230 -4.43 5.50 12.55
N ALA A 231 -5.66 5.42 12.04
CA ALA A 231 -5.94 5.51 10.61
C ALA A 231 -5.64 6.92 10.08
N GLU A 232 -6.09 7.94 10.80
CA GLU A 232 -5.79 9.34 10.53
C GLU A 232 -4.28 9.59 10.59
N ALA A 233 -3.63 9.22 11.70
CA ALA A 233 -2.19 9.39 11.90
C ALA A 233 -1.37 8.77 10.76
N ALA A 234 -1.75 7.60 10.27
CA ALA A 234 -1.09 6.95 9.14
C ALA A 234 -1.29 7.66 7.80
N SER A 235 -2.52 8.12 7.55
CA SER A 235 -2.90 8.74 6.27
C SER A 235 -2.21 10.09 6.02
N SER A 236 -2.00 10.89 7.07
CA SER A 236 -1.38 12.21 6.97
C SER A 236 0.16 12.18 7.00
N LEU A 237 0.79 11.07 7.41
CA LEU A 237 2.23 11.05 7.73
C LEU A 237 3.12 11.36 6.52
N SER A 238 2.78 10.85 5.34
CA SER A 238 3.59 11.11 4.13
C SER A 238 3.55 12.59 3.72
N ALA A 239 2.41 13.25 3.90
CA ALA A 239 2.28 14.69 3.64
C ALA A 239 3.14 15.49 4.61
N ASP A 240 3.15 15.13 5.90
CA ASP A 240 3.98 15.80 6.91
C ASP A 240 5.48 15.60 6.67
N VAL A 241 5.90 14.40 6.27
CA VAL A 241 7.28 14.14 5.84
C VAL A 241 7.66 15.02 4.64
N ASN A 242 6.79 15.15 3.65
CA ASN A 242 7.06 16.00 2.48
C ASN A 242 7.17 17.48 2.85
N ARG A 243 6.31 17.96 3.76
CA ARG A 243 6.40 19.32 4.30
C ARG A 243 7.69 19.53 5.09
N LEU A 244 8.07 18.57 5.95
CA LEU A 244 9.34 18.61 6.67
C LEU A 244 10.54 18.70 5.74
N LYS A 245 10.59 17.85 4.70
CA LYS A 245 11.67 17.91 3.70
C LYS A 245 11.71 19.24 2.95
N SER A 246 10.55 19.84 2.68
CA SER A 246 10.47 21.15 2.00
C SER A 246 10.93 22.27 2.93
N TRP A 247 10.59 22.18 4.22
CA TRP A 247 11.10 23.10 5.24
C TRP A 247 12.62 23.00 5.43
N LEU A 248 13.18 21.78 5.43
CA LEU A 248 14.63 21.56 5.48
C LEU A 248 15.35 22.14 4.25
N ALA A 249 14.71 22.06 3.07
CA ALA A 249 15.25 22.59 1.82
C ALA A 249 15.22 24.13 1.72
N SER A 250 14.74 24.85 2.73
CA SER A 250 14.73 26.32 2.70
C SER A 250 16.16 26.90 2.62
N PRO A 251 16.35 28.08 2.01
CA PRO A 251 17.67 28.74 1.92
C PRO A 251 18.38 28.95 3.26
N SER A 252 17.63 29.15 4.35
CA SER A 252 18.18 29.33 5.69
C SER A 252 18.59 28.02 6.39
N ARG A 253 18.51 26.88 5.70
CA ARG A 253 18.82 25.54 6.22
C ARG A 253 19.74 24.81 5.25
N LEU A 254 19.22 23.85 4.48
CA LEU A 254 20.03 23.04 3.56
C LEU A 254 20.19 23.69 2.19
N GLY A 255 19.41 24.71 1.85
CA GLY A 255 19.45 25.38 0.54
C GLY A 255 18.76 24.59 -0.58
N ASP A 256 18.94 23.26 -0.59
CA ASP A 256 18.35 22.34 -1.54
C ASP A 256 17.69 21.15 -0.85
N ARG A 257 16.89 20.38 -1.59
CA ARG A 257 16.24 19.16 -1.09
C ARG A 257 17.19 17.97 -1.25
N PRO A 258 17.72 17.39 -0.15
CA PRO A 258 18.64 16.26 -0.26
C PRO A 258 17.97 15.03 -0.86
N GLU A 259 18.77 14.21 -1.55
CA GLU A 259 18.38 12.87 -1.91
C GLU A 259 18.08 12.06 -0.65
N SER A 260 17.03 11.24 -0.68
CA SER A 260 16.58 10.59 0.55
C SER A 260 15.94 9.24 0.33
N VAL A 261 16.06 8.39 1.34
CA VAL A 261 15.17 7.25 1.57
C VAL A 261 14.34 7.54 2.81
N VAL A 262 13.02 7.36 2.73
CA VAL A 262 12.12 7.45 3.88
C VAL A 262 11.55 6.07 4.14
N VAL A 263 11.82 5.51 5.31
CA VAL A 263 11.21 4.25 5.77
C VAL A 263 10.11 4.57 6.74
N TYR A 264 8.89 4.09 6.48
CA TYR A 264 7.78 4.24 7.41
C TYR A 264 7.73 3.02 8.29
N GLU A 265 7.93 3.19 9.60
CA GLU A 265 7.87 2.12 10.60
C GLU A 265 6.69 2.30 11.54
N TRP A 266 6.17 1.20 12.07
CA TRP A 266 5.21 1.21 13.17
C TRP A 266 5.93 0.86 14.48
N ALA A 267 5.83 1.75 15.47
CA ALA A 267 6.27 1.48 16.83
C ALA A 267 5.47 0.33 17.46
N ASP A 268 5.90 -0.16 18.62
CA ASP A 268 5.25 -1.30 19.28
C ASP A 268 3.80 -1.03 19.74
N ARG A 269 3.46 0.25 19.94
CA ARG A 269 2.09 0.71 20.21
C ARG A 269 1.30 1.06 18.95
N ALA A 270 1.76 0.60 17.79
CA ALA A 270 1.20 0.92 16.48
C ALA A 270 1.20 2.41 16.15
N LEU A 271 2.17 3.19 16.64
CA LEU A 271 2.31 4.59 16.24
C LEU A 271 3.21 4.68 15.00
N PRO A 272 2.74 5.27 13.90
CA PRO A 272 3.53 5.35 12.68
C PRO A 272 4.61 6.42 12.85
N HIS A 273 5.87 6.08 12.62
CA HIS A 273 6.97 7.04 12.63
C HIS A 273 7.89 6.81 11.42
N PRO A 274 8.34 7.88 10.75
CA PRO A 274 9.26 7.77 9.63
C PRO A 274 10.71 7.80 10.12
N HIS A 275 11.57 7.04 9.46
CA HIS A 275 13.02 7.28 9.44
C HIS A 275 13.35 7.94 8.10
N ILE A 276 13.83 9.18 8.16
CA ILE A 276 14.15 10.00 6.98
C ILE A 276 15.67 10.04 6.86
N ILE A 277 16.22 9.26 5.93
CA ILE A 277 17.65 9.23 5.63
C ILE A 277 17.91 10.27 4.55
N LEU A 278 18.65 11.32 4.87
CA LEU A 278 19.08 12.39 3.97
C LEU A 278 20.54 12.17 3.61
N PHE A 279 20.84 11.95 2.32
CA PHE A 279 22.19 11.70 1.84
C PHE A 279 22.89 12.99 1.41
N GLY A 280 24.22 13.00 1.48
CA GLY A 280 25.05 14.17 1.13
C GLY A 280 25.06 15.27 2.19
N VAL A 281 24.51 15.00 3.37
CA VAL A 281 24.44 15.97 4.47
C VAL A 281 25.11 15.41 5.73
N ASN A 282 25.87 16.26 6.41
CA ASN A 282 26.54 15.92 7.67
C ASN A 282 25.76 16.35 8.91
N TRP A 283 24.85 17.29 8.72
CA TRP A 283 23.95 17.84 9.73
C TRP A 283 22.75 18.42 9.00
N ALA A 284 21.56 18.31 9.58
CA ALA A 284 20.33 18.83 8.98
C ALA A 284 19.80 20.04 9.73
N VAL A 285 19.63 19.87 11.05
CA VAL A 285 19.00 20.84 11.94
C VAL A 285 19.24 20.38 13.39
N SER A 286 19.10 21.28 14.37
CA SER A 286 19.14 20.89 15.78
C SER A 286 17.89 20.08 16.19
N GLU A 287 18.01 19.21 17.20
CA GLU A 287 16.85 18.47 17.74
C GLU A 287 15.75 19.41 18.24
N SER A 288 16.12 20.53 18.87
CA SER A 288 15.21 21.58 19.33
C SER A 288 14.36 22.14 18.19
N GLU A 289 15.01 22.56 17.10
CA GLU A 289 14.31 23.12 15.94
C GLU A 289 13.46 22.08 15.20
N LEU A 290 13.96 20.83 15.09
CA LEU A 290 13.21 19.74 14.49
C LEU A 290 11.97 19.39 15.33
N SER A 291 12.15 19.26 16.65
CA SER A 291 11.06 19.02 17.61
C SER A 291 10.04 20.15 17.56
N HIS A 292 10.49 21.40 17.56
CA HIS A 292 9.61 22.56 17.46
C HIS A 292 8.83 22.58 16.14
N TYR A 293 9.48 22.32 15.00
CA TYR A 293 8.78 22.22 13.72
C TYR A 293 7.75 21.09 13.72
N TRP A 294 8.14 19.90 14.19
CA TRP A 294 7.33 18.70 14.13
C TRP A 294 6.13 18.74 15.08
N SER A 295 6.31 19.32 16.27
CA SER A 295 5.23 19.56 17.21
C SER A 295 4.36 20.75 16.79
N ALA A 296 4.92 21.95 16.73
CA ALA A 296 4.14 23.19 16.62
C ALA A 296 3.57 23.49 15.23
N ARG A 297 4.09 22.86 14.16
CA ARG A 297 3.58 23.09 12.79
C ARG A 297 2.90 21.89 12.17
N ARG A 298 3.05 20.70 12.75
CA ARG A 298 2.48 19.46 12.21
C ARG A 298 1.59 18.72 13.20
N ASP A 299 1.51 19.18 14.45
CA ASP A 299 0.71 18.56 15.51
C ASP A 299 0.98 17.05 15.57
N ARG A 300 2.27 16.67 15.55
CA ARG A 300 2.67 15.26 15.48
C ARG A 300 3.24 14.75 16.78
N GLY A 301 4.36 15.31 17.21
CA GLY A 301 5.09 14.81 18.36
C GLY A 301 6.29 15.67 18.70
N VAL A 302 6.81 15.47 19.91
CA VAL A 302 7.89 16.28 20.49
C VAL A 302 9.23 15.54 20.50
N VAL A 303 9.21 14.21 20.48
CA VAL A 303 10.45 13.42 20.50
C VAL A 303 10.95 13.28 19.07
N VAL A 304 12.21 13.63 18.86
CA VAL A 304 12.91 13.48 17.60
C VAL A 304 14.29 12.94 17.92
N ASP A 305 14.80 12.07 17.05
CA ASP A 305 16.15 11.54 17.14
C ASP A 305 16.89 11.82 15.83
N ALA A 306 18.19 12.12 15.93
CA ALA A 306 19.05 12.44 14.80
C ALA A 306 20.38 11.69 14.92
N CYS A 307 20.62 10.76 13.99
CA CYS A 307 21.87 9.98 13.94
C CYS A 307 22.61 10.26 12.63
N ARG A 308 23.93 10.18 12.62
CA ARG A 308 24.73 10.32 11.38
C ARG A 308 25.13 8.95 10.86
N LEU A 309 25.21 8.86 9.54
CA LEU A 309 25.76 7.73 8.83
C LEU A 309 27.01 8.15 8.08
N ARG A 310 27.90 7.18 7.87
CA ARG A 310 29.12 7.32 7.09
C ARG A 310 29.31 6.13 6.17
N SER A 311 29.83 6.39 4.98
CA SER A 311 30.43 5.41 4.10
C SER A 311 31.93 5.69 3.98
N ARG A 312 32.75 4.66 3.77
CA ARG A 312 34.23 4.79 3.66
C ARG A 312 34.70 5.07 2.22
N GLY A 313 33.83 5.64 1.40
CA GLY A 313 34.06 5.91 -0.01
C GLY A 313 33.06 5.21 -0.93
N PRO A 314 33.16 5.45 -2.25
CA PRO A 314 32.21 4.94 -3.23
C PRO A 314 32.04 3.42 -3.14
N GLY A 315 30.79 2.97 -3.03
CA GLY A 315 30.43 1.55 -2.96
C GLY A 315 30.72 0.85 -1.62
N ALA A 316 31.32 1.54 -0.65
CA ALA A 316 31.47 0.99 0.70
C ALA A 316 30.11 0.93 1.43
N PRO A 317 29.91 -0.03 2.34
CA PRO A 317 28.66 -0.14 3.07
C PRO A 317 28.49 1.03 4.06
N TRP A 318 27.29 1.58 4.10
CA TRP A 318 26.88 2.57 5.10
C TRP A 318 26.98 2.01 6.53
N ARG A 319 27.45 2.84 7.46
CA ARG A 319 27.62 2.52 8.88
C ARG A 319 27.10 3.67 9.73
N TRP A 320 26.68 3.35 10.96
CA TRP A 320 26.47 4.35 12.02
C TRP A 320 27.79 5.10 12.24
N ALA A 321 27.76 6.43 12.39
CA ALA A 321 29.01 7.20 12.50
C ALA A 321 29.75 6.92 13.81
N SER A 322 29.02 6.56 14.88
CA SER A 322 29.58 6.11 16.16
C SER A 322 28.75 4.98 16.79
N SER A 323 29.23 4.42 17.90
CA SER A 323 28.46 3.47 18.72
C SER A 323 27.22 4.11 19.34
N ASP A 324 27.32 5.40 19.68
CA ASP A 324 26.29 6.13 20.43
C ASP A 324 25.15 6.59 19.51
N GLU A 325 25.45 6.76 18.22
CA GLU A 325 24.46 7.03 17.17
C GLU A 325 23.81 5.76 16.60
N ARG A 326 24.16 4.58 17.13
CA ARG A 326 23.55 3.32 16.72
C ARG A 326 22.34 3.04 17.63
N PRO A 327 21.14 2.80 17.06
CA PRO A 327 19.99 2.36 17.84
C PRO A 327 20.31 1.10 18.67
N GLU A 328 19.88 1.07 19.92
CA GLU A 328 20.15 -0.05 20.83
C GLU A 328 19.62 -1.39 20.27
N ASP A 329 18.47 -1.35 19.61
CA ASP A 329 17.83 -2.52 18.99
C ASP A 329 18.43 -2.88 17.61
N ALA A 330 19.47 -2.18 17.15
CA ALA A 330 20.14 -2.51 15.90
C ALA A 330 20.80 -3.89 15.95
N ARG A 331 21.23 -4.37 17.13
CA ARG A 331 21.81 -5.71 17.36
C ARG A 331 22.93 -6.06 16.35
N GLY A 332 23.83 -5.10 16.11
CA GLY A 332 24.96 -5.26 15.19
C GLY A 332 24.63 -5.06 13.70
N ARG A 333 23.36 -4.82 13.33
CA ARG A 333 22.98 -4.51 11.95
C ARG A 333 23.49 -3.13 11.53
N GLY A 334 23.98 -3.05 10.29
CA GLY A 334 24.22 -1.76 9.63
C GLY A 334 22.89 -1.04 9.30
N PRO A 335 22.93 0.28 9.04
CA PRO A 335 21.75 1.10 8.75
C PRO A 335 20.82 0.52 7.68
N ARG A 336 21.37 0.10 6.52
CA ARG A 336 20.59 -0.51 5.42
C ARG A 336 19.78 -1.73 5.89
N ALA A 337 20.40 -2.63 6.66
CA ALA A 337 19.74 -3.83 7.15
C ALA A 337 18.75 -3.52 8.30
N TYR A 338 19.08 -2.54 9.14
CA TYR A 338 18.23 -2.10 10.25
C TYR A 338 16.91 -1.52 9.73
N PHE A 339 16.96 -0.52 8.85
CA PHE A 339 15.76 0.09 8.28
C PHE A 339 15.04 -0.83 7.29
N GLY A 340 15.73 -1.84 6.75
CA GLY A 340 15.16 -2.88 5.88
C GLY A 340 14.44 -4.02 6.62
N LYS A 341 14.42 -4.03 7.96
CA LYS A 341 13.89 -5.16 8.76
C LYS A 341 12.44 -5.53 8.41
N MET A 342 11.62 -4.54 8.05
CA MET A 342 10.22 -4.76 7.68
C MET A 342 10.08 -5.54 6.37
N LEU A 343 10.96 -5.33 5.40
CA LEU A 343 10.97 -6.08 4.14
C LEU A 343 11.32 -7.55 4.38
N THR A 344 12.11 -7.86 5.41
CA THR A 344 12.41 -9.25 5.80
C THR A 344 11.19 -9.93 6.42
N ALA A 345 10.49 -9.25 7.32
CA ALA A 345 9.24 -9.76 7.85
C ALA A 345 8.16 -9.92 6.76
N ALA A 346 8.11 -9.00 5.77
CA ALA A 346 7.19 -9.08 4.64
C ALA A 346 7.48 -10.28 3.72
N ASP A 347 8.76 -10.59 3.47
CA ASP A 347 9.14 -11.75 2.63
C ASP A 347 8.80 -13.07 3.35
N GLU A 348 9.14 -13.19 4.64
CA GLU A 348 8.76 -14.33 5.48
C GLU A 348 7.24 -14.55 5.45
N PHE A 349 6.47 -13.47 5.64
CA PHE A 349 5.01 -13.50 5.63
C PHE A 349 4.41 -13.85 4.26
N ALA A 350 4.96 -13.31 3.17
CA ALA A 350 4.48 -13.58 1.82
C ALA A 350 4.70 -15.05 1.41
N ARG A 351 5.74 -15.70 1.96
CA ARG A 351 6.01 -17.13 1.77
C ARG A 351 5.15 -18.04 2.66
N ALA A 352 4.75 -17.55 3.82
CA ALA A 352 3.91 -18.29 4.74
C ALA A 352 2.54 -18.61 4.13
N SER A 353 2.08 -19.84 4.37
CA SER A 353 0.73 -20.26 3.99
C SER A 353 -0.34 -19.50 4.81
N PRO A 354 -1.56 -19.36 4.28
CA PRO A 354 -2.64 -18.71 5.02
C PRO A 354 -2.93 -19.37 6.39
N SER A 355 -2.80 -20.69 6.51
CA SER A 355 -2.98 -21.43 7.76
C SER A 355 -1.91 -21.12 8.81
N GLU A 356 -0.65 -20.94 8.41
CA GLU A 356 0.44 -20.48 9.29
C GLU A 356 0.19 -19.07 9.81
N VAL A 357 -0.25 -18.15 8.94
CA VAL A 357 -0.62 -16.78 9.33
C VAL A 357 -1.79 -16.80 10.32
N ARG A 358 -2.79 -17.64 10.07
CA ARG A 358 -3.92 -17.84 11.00
C ARG A 358 -3.49 -18.43 12.34
N ALA A 359 -2.57 -19.40 12.34
CA ALA A 359 -2.00 -19.96 13.55
C ALA A 359 -1.24 -18.90 14.36
N ALA A 360 -0.44 -18.06 13.70
CA ALA A 360 0.28 -16.95 14.32
C ALA A 360 -0.67 -15.90 14.94
N SER A 361 -1.74 -15.53 14.24
CA SER A 361 -2.80 -14.66 14.79
C SER A 361 -3.47 -15.26 16.03
N ARG A 362 -3.81 -16.55 16.01
CA ARG A 362 -4.42 -17.23 17.17
C ARG A 362 -3.47 -17.32 18.35
N ALA A 363 -2.19 -17.63 18.12
CA ALA A 363 -1.18 -17.67 19.16
C ALA A 363 -1.04 -16.31 19.86
N LEU A 364 -0.97 -15.23 19.08
CA LEU A 364 -0.91 -13.86 19.60
C LEU A 364 -2.17 -13.46 20.37
N ARG A 365 -3.36 -13.85 19.90
CA ARG A 365 -4.61 -13.60 20.67
C ARG A 365 -4.62 -14.30 22.02
N ARG A 366 -4.14 -15.55 22.07
CA ARG A 366 -4.09 -16.35 23.31
C ARG A 366 -3.06 -15.85 24.31
N SER A 367 -1.92 -15.29 23.86
CA SER A 367 -0.93 -14.73 24.79
C SER A 367 -1.49 -13.52 25.54
N GLY A 368 -2.28 -12.68 24.85
CA GLY A 368 -2.97 -11.56 25.49
C GLY A 368 -3.99 -11.98 26.56
N ALA A 369 -4.71 -13.10 26.35
CA ALA A 369 -5.67 -13.61 27.31
C ALA A 369 -5.02 -14.17 28.60
N ARG A 370 -3.85 -14.82 28.48
CA ARG A 370 -3.13 -15.34 29.65
C ARG A 370 -2.48 -14.26 30.51
N GLY A 371 -2.12 -13.11 29.92
CA GLY A 371 -1.60 -11.98 30.69
C GLY A 371 -2.64 -11.20 31.50
N ALA A 372 -3.93 -11.39 31.21
CA ALA A 372 -5.04 -10.71 31.88
C ALA A 372 -5.62 -11.51 33.08
N VAL A 373 -5.37 -12.82 33.12
CA VAL A 373 -5.71 -13.66 34.28
C VAL A 373 -4.45 -13.74 35.13
N GLY A 374 -4.43 -13.04 36.26
CA GLY A 374 -3.31 -13.06 37.20
C GLY A 374 -2.87 -14.49 37.48
N SER A 375 -1.56 -14.73 37.41
CA SER A 375 -0.97 -16.03 37.71
C SER A 375 -1.57 -16.60 39.01
N PRO A 376 -2.16 -17.80 39.02
CA PRO A 376 -2.36 -18.49 40.28
C PRO A 376 -0.97 -18.78 40.86
N GLU A 377 -0.78 -18.45 42.13
CA GLU A 377 0.47 -18.75 42.83
C GLU A 377 0.84 -20.23 42.67
N PRO A 378 2.14 -20.56 42.57
CA PRO A 378 2.58 -21.93 42.44
C PRO A 378 2.35 -22.67 43.77
N GLY A 379 1.21 -23.36 43.85
CA GLY A 379 0.96 -24.38 44.86
C GLY A 379 1.98 -25.51 44.70
N VAL A 380 2.80 -25.69 45.74
CA VAL A 380 3.71 -26.81 45.92
C VAL A 380 2.91 -28.11 45.91
N GLY A 381 3.24 -29.02 44.99
CA GLY A 381 2.63 -30.34 44.90
C GLY A 381 3.56 -31.30 44.17
N ASP A 382 4.35 -32.03 44.95
CA ASP A 382 5.14 -33.17 44.51
C ASP A 382 4.24 -34.28 43.94
N GLY A 383 4.64 -34.85 42.80
CA GLY A 383 3.97 -35.99 42.19
C GLY A 383 4.66 -36.48 40.93
N ALA A 384 5.56 -37.46 41.11
CA ALA A 384 6.23 -38.19 40.04
C ALA A 384 5.25 -38.99 39.16
N GLY A 385 5.57 -39.13 37.86
CA GLY A 385 5.09 -40.27 37.06
C GLY A 385 4.83 -40.02 35.58
N ALA A 386 5.79 -40.45 34.76
CA ALA A 386 5.63 -41.12 33.45
C ALA A 386 5.01 -40.38 32.24
N GLY A 387 5.83 -40.28 31.17
CA GLY A 387 5.40 -40.45 29.78
C GLY A 387 4.98 -39.20 29.02
N VAL A 388 5.93 -38.36 28.58
CA VAL A 388 5.63 -37.23 27.68
C VAL A 388 6.72 -37.04 26.61
N GLU A 389 6.77 -37.93 25.63
CA GLU A 389 7.53 -37.67 24.38
C GLU A 389 6.67 -36.95 23.31
N GLY A 390 5.40 -36.64 23.60
CA GLY A 390 4.48 -35.96 22.67
C GLY A 390 4.23 -34.46 22.90
N ALA A 391 4.48 -33.91 24.10
CA ALA A 391 4.16 -32.50 24.40
C ALA A 391 5.25 -31.51 23.94
N HIS A 392 6.50 -31.94 23.83
CA HIS A 392 7.62 -31.06 23.45
C HIS A 392 7.55 -30.53 22.01
N GLY A 393 6.86 -31.23 21.10
CA GLY A 393 6.66 -30.78 19.72
C GLY A 393 5.60 -29.68 19.60
N ALA A 394 4.45 -29.87 20.25
CA ALA A 394 3.33 -28.93 20.19
C ALA A 394 3.65 -27.56 20.83
N ASP A 395 4.42 -27.57 21.92
CA ASP A 395 4.84 -26.33 22.59
C ASP A 395 5.85 -25.53 21.74
N ARG A 396 6.79 -26.21 21.06
CA ARG A 396 7.74 -25.55 20.13
C ARG A 396 7.02 -24.91 18.95
N ASP A 397 5.98 -25.55 18.42
CA ASP A 397 5.17 -24.99 17.33
C ASP A 397 4.32 -23.79 17.79
N ALA A 398 3.80 -23.84 19.02
CA ALA A 398 3.06 -22.74 19.62
C ALA A 398 3.94 -21.50 19.86
N ASP A 399 5.16 -21.70 20.38
CA ASP A 399 6.15 -20.64 20.58
C ASP A 399 6.61 -20.03 19.24
N GLY A 400 6.86 -20.89 18.25
CA GLY A 400 7.17 -20.46 16.89
C GLY A 400 6.04 -19.61 16.28
N ALA A 401 4.79 -20.02 16.46
CA ALA A 401 3.62 -19.27 15.98
C ALA A 401 3.47 -17.93 16.71
N LEU A 402 3.70 -17.87 18.02
CA LEU A 402 3.65 -16.62 18.79
C LEU A 402 4.75 -15.64 18.34
N ALA A 403 5.97 -16.13 18.15
CA ALA A 403 7.09 -15.32 17.67
C ALA A 403 6.81 -14.75 16.26
N ARG A 404 6.25 -15.55 15.35
CA ARG A 404 5.77 -15.09 14.04
C ARG A 404 4.66 -14.05 14.18
N GLY A 405 3.69 -14.27 15.08
CA GLY A 405 2.61 -13.31 15.36
C GLY A 405 3.15 -11.94 15.77
N ARG A 406 4.10 -11.91 16.71
CA ARG A 406 4.77 -10.68 17.18
C ARG A 406 5.56 -9.97 16.08
N ARG A 407 6.12 -10.70 15.11
CA ARG A 407 6.79 -10.11 13.95
C ARG A 407 5.81 -9.57 12.90
N TRP A 408 4.73 -10.30 12.62
CA TRP A 408 3.88 -10.03 11.46
C TRP A 408 2.72 -9.08 11.70
N TRP A 409 2.28 -8.85 12.95
CA TRP A 409 1.10 -8.03 13.20
C TRP A 409 1.21 -6.60 12.63
N LYS A 410 2.43 -6.03 12.57
CA LYS A 410 2.68 -4.72 11.94
C LYS A 410 2.37 -4.72 10.44
N LEU A 411 2.46 -5.86 9.73
CA LEU A 411 2.03 -5.98 8.32
C LEU A 411 0.54 -5.71 8.15
N ALA A 412 -0.28 -6.07 9.13
CA ALA A 412 -1.72 -5.76 9.10
C ALA A 412 -1.96 -4.25 9.11
N LEU A 413 -1.11 -3.47 9.77
CA LEU A 413 -1.20 -2.02 9.78
C LEU A 413 -0.88 -1.43 8.39
N TYR A 414 0.20 -1.87 7.73
CA TYR A 414 0.49 -1.44 6.35
C TYR A 414 -0.61 -1.81 5.37
N TRP A 415 -1.18 -3.01 5.52
CA TRP A 415 -2.26 -3.46 4.66
C TRP A 415 -3.54 -2.63 4.87
N ALA A 416 -3.97 -2.46 6.12
CA ALA A 416 -5.18 -1.72 6.44
C ALA A 416 -5.09 -0.24 6.04
N THR A 417 -3.97 0.41 6.33
CA THR A 417 -3.76 1.84 6.05
C THR A 417 -3.34 2.13 4.60
N GLY A 418 -2.86 1.13 3.87
CA GLY A 418 -2.29 1.35 2.54
C GLY A 418 -0.90 2.01 2.55
N MET A 419 -0.31 2.21 3.73
CA MET A 419 1.00 2.86 3.88
C MET A 419 2.10 2.09 3.11
N LYS A 420 3.02 2.83 2.51
CA LYS A 420 4.21 2.28 1.84
C LYS A 420 5.22 1.83 2.91
N TRP A 421 6.05 0.82 2.62
CA TRP A 421 7.16 0.45 3.51
C TRP A 421 8.26 1.52 3.48
N PHE A 422 8.54 2.05 2.29
CA PHE A 422 9.49 3.12 2.08
C PHE A 422 9.15 3.94 0.83
N THR A 423 9.77 5.10 0.70
CA THR A 423 9.86 5.92 -0.52
C THR A 423 11.31 6.34 -0.74
N ARG A 424 11.70 6.62 -1.99
CA ARG A 424 13.04 7.12 -2.34
C ARG A 424 12.94 8.34 -3.25
N SER A 425 13.96 9.18 -3.27
CA SER A 425 14.10 10.22 -4.30
C SER A 425 14.22 9.57 -5.70
N PRO A 426 13.63 10.15 -6.75
CA PRO A 426 13.72 9.60 -8.11
C PRO A 426 15.15 9.41 -8.59
N SER A 427 16.04 10.35 -8.26
CA SER A 427 17.47 10.29 -8.63
C SER A 427 18.24 9.13 -7.98
N LEU A 428 17.68 8.47 -6.95
CA LEU A 428 18.23 7.25 -6.35
C LEU A 428 17.71 5.96 -7.02
N ALA A 429 16.88 6.07 -8.06
CA ALA A 429 16.66 4.99 -9.00
C ALA A 429 17.81 4.99 -10.01
N ARG A 430 18.28 3.80 -10.41
CA ARG A 430 19.03 3.74 -11.66
C ARG A 430 18.05 4.03 -12.79
N GLU A 431 18.50 4.76 -13.79
CA GLU A 431 17.74 4.89 -15.04
C GLU A 431 17.58 3.47 -15.57
N ASP A 432 16.34 2.99 -15.64
CA ASP A 432 16.08 1.73 -16.30
C ASP A 432 16.54 1.91 -17.75
N GLU A 433 17.50 1.10 -18.22
CA GLU A 433 17.96 1.07 -19.62
C GLU A 433 16.83 0.69 -20.62
N SER A 434 15.58 0.58 -20.16
CA SER A 434 14.40 0.31 -20.96
C SER A 434 13.78 1.58 -21.57
N ALA A 435 14.60 2.55 -21.98
CA ALA A 435 14.17 3.67 -22.82
C ALA A 435 13.80 3.24 -24.26
N GLU A 436 13.47 1.96 -24.48
CA GLU A 436 13.09 1.41 -25.79
C GLU A 436 11.60 1.51 -26.11
N ASP A 437 10.73 1.94 -25.17
CA ASP A 437 9.29 2.03 -25.42
C ASP A 437 8.79 3.48 -25.46
N GLU A 438 9.29 4.28 -26.41
CA GLU A 438 8.59 5.48 -26.91
C GLU A 438 7.41 5.12 -27.84
N LEU A 439 7.15 3.83 -28.06
CA LEU A 439 5.97 3.38 -28.78
C LEU A 439 4.72 3.53 -27.90
N PRO A 440 3.58 3.99 -28.47
CA PRO A 440 2.34 4.06 -27.73
C PRO A 440 1.96 2.67 -27.22
N HIS A 441 1.69 2.56 -25.91
CA HIS A 441 1.23 1.31 -25.30
C HIS A 441 -0.11 0.89 -25.93
N VAL A 442 -0.08 -0.10 -26.84
CA VAL A 442 -1.28 -0.71 -27.41
C VAL A 442 -1.71 -1.87 -26.50
N PRO A 443 -2.86 -1.80 -25.82
CA PRO A 443 -3.30 -2.90 -24.97
C PRO A 443 -3.68 -4.12 -25.82
N CYS A 444 -2.87 -5.18 -25.73
CA CYS A 444 -3.17 -6.47 -26.37
C CYS A 444 -4.18 -7.30 -25.57
N TYR A 445 -4.28 -7.05 -24.26
CA TYR A 445 -5.17 -7.76 -23.35
C TYR A 445 -6.01 -6.79 -22.52
N GLU A 446 -7.24 -7.18 -22.23
CA GLU A 446 -8.16 -6.48 -21.33
C GLU A 446 -8.35 -7.29 -20.05
N PHE A 447 -8.39 -6.61 -18.91
CA PHE A 447 -8.70 -7.23 -17.63
C PHE A 447 -10.21 -7.50 -17.53
N VAL A 448 -10.58 -8.78 -17.34
CA VAL A 448 -11.99 -9.20 -17.28
C VAL A 448 -12.48 -9.35 -15.86
N GLY A 449 -11.64 -9.84 -14.95
CA GLY A 449 -12.07 -10.08 -13.57
C GLY A 449 -11.12 -10.94 -12.74
N VAL A 450 -11.54 -11.21 -11.50
CA VAL A 450 -10.77 -12.02 -10.54
C VAL A 450 -11.63 -13.16 -10.01
N ALA A 451 -11.19 -14.40 -10.20
CA ALA A 451 -11.88 -15.57 -9.68
C ALA A 451 -10.90 -16.69 -9.31
N LYS A 452 -11.37 -17.68 -8.55
CA LYS A 452 -10.61 -18.93 -8.35
C LYS A 452 -10.65 -19.76 -9.62
N LEU A 453 -9.67 -20.65 -9.82
CA LEU A 453 -9.66 -21.52 -11.00
C LEU A 453 -10.95 -22.34 -11.14
N GLY A 454 -11.45 -22.92 -10.05
CA GLY A 454 -12.70 -23.69 -10.07
C GLY A 454 -13.98 -22.86 -10.30
N GLU A 455 -13.89 -21.53 -10.23
CA GLU A 455 -15.00 -20.61 -10.50
C GLU A 455 -14.97 -20.09 -11.95
N MET A 456 -13.88 -20.33 -12.70
CA MET A 456 -13.75 -19.89 -14.09
C MET A 456 -14.60 -20.75 -15.02
N PRO A 457 -15.21 -20.19 -16.08
CA PRO A 457 -15.90 -20.98 -17.09
C PRO A 457 -14.97 -22.03 -17.71
N GLY A 458 -15.49 -23.23 -17.98
CA GLY A 458 -14.69 -24.35 -18.49
C GLY A 458 -13.96 -24.06 -19.81
N TYR A 459 -14.55 -23.22 -20.68
CA TYR A 459 -13.88 -22.80 -21.92
C TYR A 459 -12.63 -21.95 -21.62
N VAL A 460 -12.71 -21.03 -20.65
CA VAL A 460 -11.54 -20.23 -20.22
C VAL A 460 -10.43 -21.14 -19.73
N LEU A 461 -10.74 -22.12 -18.86
CA LEU A 461 -9.71 -23.02 -18.32
C LEU A 461 -9.04 -23.89 -19.38
N ARG A 462 -9.78 -24.28 -20.43
CA ARG A 462 -9.26 -25.10 -21.53
C ARG A 462 -8.35 -24.30 -22.46
N ASP A 463 -8.72 -23.05 -22.72
CA ASP A 463 -8.09 -22.23 -23.75
C ASP A 463 -7.09 -21.19 -23.16
N ALA A 464 -7.00 -21.10 -21.83
CA ALA A 464 -6.10 -20.20 -21.14
C ALA A 464 -4.66 -20.71 -21.03
N VAL A 465 -3.72 -19.77 -21.13
CA VAL A 465 -2.38 -19.93 -20.55
C VAL A 465 -2.42 -19.49 -19.09
N VAL A 466 -2.17 -20.45 -18.19
CA VAL A 466 -2.08 -20.19 -16.75
C VAL A 466 -0.63 -19.88 -16.39
N ILE A 467 -0.37 -18.66 -15.93
CA ILE A 467 0.94 -18.29 -15.39
C ILE A 467 1.08 -18.98 -14.02
N PRO A 468 2.05 -19.87 -13.84
CA PRO A 468 2.20 -20.55 -12.56
C PRO A 468 2.64 -19.55 -11.49
N ARG A 469 2.06 -19.68 -10.29
CA ARG A 469 2.58 -18.99 -9.12
C ARG A 469 4.00 -19.50 -8.87
N ARG A 470 5.00 -18.63 -8.98
CA ARG A 470 6.37 -18.94 -8.56
C ARG A 470 6.38 -19.07 -7.05
N ARG A 471 5.94 -20.20 -6.51
CA ARG A 471 6.24 -20.56 -5.12
C ARG A 471 7.75 -20.66 -5.05
N GLY A 472 8.38 -19.72 -4.35
CA GLY A 472 9.82 -19.77 -4.12
C GLY A 472 10.18 -21.19 -3.71
N ALA A 473 11.11 -21.81 -4.44
CA ALA A 473 11.39 -23.23 -4.32
C ALA A 473 11.52 -23.59 -2.83
N PRO A 474 10.75 -24.56 -2.30
CA PRO A 474 11.11 -25.15 -1.03
C PRO A 474 12.52 -25.71 -1.21
N GLY A 475 13.44 -25.36 -0.30
CA GLY A 475 14.77 -25.96 -0.28
C GLY A 475 14.63 -27.47 -0.44
N SER A 476 15.41 -28.06 -1.34
CA SER A 476 15.30 -29.43 -1.79
C SER A 476 15.30 -30.42 -0.61
N SER A 477 14.12 -30.78 -0.11
CA SER A 477 13.95 -32.07 0.56
C SER A 477 13.88 -33.11 -0.54
N LYS A 478 15.01 -33.79 -0.78
CA LYS A 478 15.05 -35.03 -1.56
C LYS A 478 13.86 -35.92 -1.12
N PRO A 479 13.11 -36.53 -2.05
CA PRO A 479 12.19 -37.58 -1.66
C PRO A 479 12.99 -38.70 -0.98
N PRO A 480 12.44 -39.36 0.05
CA PRO A 480 13.09 -40.51 0.66
C PRO A 480 13.30 -41.58 -0.41
N PRO A 481 14.45 -42.29 -0.40
CA PRO A 481 14.67 -43.39 -1.33
C PRO A 481 13.57 -44.43 -1.11
N GLY A 482 12.83 -44.73 -2.18
CA GLY A 482 11.84 -45.80 -2.17
C GLY A 482 12.54 -47.11 -1.80
N GLY A 483 12.18 -47.67 -0.65
CA GLY A 483 12.53 -49.02 -0.29
C GLY A 483 11.82 -49.97 -1.24
N GLY A 484 12.57 -50.57 -2.17
CA GLY A 484 12.15 -51.75 -2.90
C GLY A 484 12.05 -52.90 -1.91
N GLY A 485 10.83 -53.40 -1.70
CA GLY A 485 10.59 -54.70 -1.09
C GLY A 485 10.70 -55.77 -2.17
N SER A 486 11.63 -56.69 -1.96
CA SER A 486 11.57 -58.06 -2.44
C SER A 486 10.68 -58.88 -1.52
#